data_AF-A0A2V3HKV3-F1
#
_entry.id   AF-A0A2V3HKV3-F1
#
_cell.length_a   1.000
_cell.length_b   1.000
_cell.length_c   1.000
_cell.angle_alpha   90.00
_cell.angle_beta   90.00
_cell.angle_gamma   90.00
#
_symmetry.space_group_name_H-M   'P 1'
#
loop_
_entity.id
_entity.type
_entity.pdbx_description
1 polymer ?
#
loop_
_entity_poly.entity_id
_entity_poly.type
_entity_poly.pdbx_seq_one_letter_code
_entity_poly.pdbx_strand_id
1 'polypeptide(L)'
;MMDSNNGPARASILILTMLLTSLLLALTPSAAAEAETRSSHTYVEQFGPSFDKVIIATTEDDLSTPRDLAFHPNSARPNELWIANRATDSITIVHNTGLE
;
A
#
# COMPACT_ATOMS: atom_id res chain seq x y z
N MET A 1 23.55 3.60 62.51
CA MET A 1 23.86 3.37 61.09
C MET A 1 22.94 2.23 60.66
N MET A 2 21.79 2.56 60.08
CA MET A 2 20.79 1.57 59.66
C MET A 2 21.08 1.21 58.20
N ASP A 3 21.57 0.01 57.96
CA ASP A 3 21.78 -0.50 56.62
C ASP A 3 20.43 -0.94 56.01
N SER A 4 20.10 -0.34 54.88
CA SER A 4 18.85 -0.53 54.16
C SER A 4 18.90 -1.77 53.27
N ASN A 5 18.09 -2.77 53.62
CA ASN A 5 17.98 -4.08 52.97
C ASN A 5 16.98 -4.07 51.78
N ASN A 6 17.25 -3.29 50.74
CA ASN A 6 16.35 -3.14 49.58
C ASN A 6 16.69 -4.04 48.36
N GLY A 7 17.63 -4.98 48.48
CA GLY A 7 18.11 -5.82 47.37
C GLY A 7 17.06 -6.75 46.73
N PRO A 8 16.36 -7.61 47.49
CA PRO A 8 15.47 -8.62 46.90
C PRO A 8 14.15 -8.02 46.38
N ALA A 9 13.62 -6.98 47.02
CA ALA A 9 12.38 -6.32 46.59
C ALA A 9 12.54 -5.66 45.21
N ARG A 10 13.71 -5.06 44.93
CA ARG A 10 14.02 -4.45 43.63
C ARG A 10 14.09 -5.46 42.50
N ALA A 11 14.69 -6.63 42.74
CA ALA A 11 14.76 -7.71 41.76
C ALA A 11 13.37 -8.27 41.43
N SER A 12 12.54 -8.49 42.45
CA SER A 12 11.16 -8.96 42.27
C SER A 12 10.29 -7.97 41.50
N ILE A 13 10.45 -6.66 41.74
CA ILE A 13 9.74 -5.61 41.00
C ILE A 13 10.14 -5.63 39.52
N LEU A 14 11.44 -5.78 39.21
CA LEU A 14 11.92 -5.86 37.82
C LEU A 14 11.41 -7.10 37.09
N ILE A 15 11.35 -8.25 37.77
CA ILE A 15 10.82 -9.48 37.17
C ILE A 15 9.33 -9.34 36.90
N LEU A 16 8.58 -8.76 37.84
CA LEU A 16 7.14 -8.55 37.70
C LEU A 16 6.82 -7.57 36.56
N THR A 17 7.59 -6.48 36.42
CA THR A 17 7.39 -5.53 35.31
C THR A 17 7.70 -6.15 33.96
N MET A 18 8.76 -6.96 33.84
CA MET A 18 9.07 -7.68 32.60
C MET A 18 7.99 -8.71 32.21
N LEU A 19 7.42 -9.41 33.19
CA LEU A 19 6.32 -10.35 32.95
C LEU A 19 5.06 -9.63 32.49
N LEU A 20 4.74 -8.50 33.12
CA LEU A 20 3.54 -7.72 32.79
C LEU A 20 3.65 -7.08 31.41
N THR A 21 4.81 -6.55 31.03
CA THR A 21 5.03 -5.99 29.68
C THR A 21 4.99 -7.07 28.60
N SER A 22 5.54 -8.26 28.87
CA SER A 22 5.45 -9.40 27.95
C SER A 22 4.01 -9.85 27.73
N LEU A 23 3.20 -9.92 28.80
CA LEU A 23 1.78 -10.27 28.70
C LEU A 23 0.98 -9.21 27.93
N LEU A 24 1.27 -7.93 28.16
CA LEU A 24 0.62 -6.83 27.45
C LEU A 24 0.95 -6.84 25.95
N LEU A 25 2.19 -7.18 25.58
CA LEU A 25 2.57 -7.38 24.17
C LEU A 25 1.82 -8.56 23.54
N ALA A 26 1.62 -9.66 24.26
CA ALA A 26 0.93 -10.84 23.75
C ALA A 26 -0.58 -10.65 23.52
N LEU A 27 -1.18 -9.66 24.20
CA LEU A 27 -2.59 -9.28 24.04
C LEU A 27 -2.84 -8.34 22.85
N THR A 28 -1.77 -7.88 22.18
CA THR A 28 -1.95 -7.10 20.96
C THR A 28 -2.47 -8.02 19.85
N PRO A 29 -3.62 -7.71 19.22
CA PRO A 29 -4.07 -8.49 18.08
C PRO A 29 -2.99 -8.40 17.00
N SER A 30 -2.43 -9.55 16.63
CA SER A 30 -1.59 -9.63 15.45
C SER A 30 -2.48 -9.27 14.26
N ALA A 31 -2.20 -8.13 13.61
CA ALA A 31 -2.75 -7.85 12.30
C ALA A 31 -2.12 -8.83 11.31
N ALA A 32 -2.55 -10.09 11.35
CA ALA A 32 -2.37 -11.00 10.24
C ALA A 32 -3.11 -10.34 9.08
N ALA A 33 -2.36 -9.81 8.12
CA ALA A 33 -2.93 -9.26 6.91
C ALA A 33 -3.78 -10.36 6.27
N GLU A 34 -5.10 -10.22 6.36
CA GLU A 34 -6.05 -11.16 5.79
C GLU A 34 -5.76 -11.23 4.28
N ALA A 35 -5.19 -12.35 3.85
CA ALA A 35 -4.85 -12.64 2.46
C ALA A 35 -6.00 -13.32 1.70
N GLU A 36 -7.12 -13.53 2.38
CA GLU A 36 -8.29 -14.24 1.87
C GLU A 36 -9.32 -13.20 1.41
N THR A 37 -9.65 -13.19 0.10
CA THR A 37 -10.52 -12.22 -0.61
C THR A 37 -9.81 -11.07 -1.36
N ARG A 38 -8.75 -11.34 -2.13
CA ARG A 38 -8.25 -10.43 -3.18
C ARG A 38 -8.32 -11.04 -4.59
N SER A 39 -9.45 -11.70 -4.91
CA SER A 39 -9.60 -12.55 -6.10
C SER A 39 -9.57 -11.80 -7.45
N SER A 40 -9.57 -10.47 -7.47
CA SER A 40 -9.48 -9.67 -8.71
C SER A 40 -8.16 -8.89 -8.85
N HIS A 41 -7.32 -8.89 -7.81
CA HIS A 41 -6.12 -8.07 -7.77
C HIS A 41 -4.95 -8.86 -8.35
N THR A 42 -4.54 -8.56 -9.58
CA THR A 42 -3.25 -9.06 -10.06
C THR A 42 -2.15 -8.41 -9.22
N TYR A 43 -1.49 -9.20 -8.39
CA TYR A 43 -0.32 -8.77 -7.64
C TYR A 43 0.73 -8.19 -8.59
N VAL A 44 1.18 -6.96 -8.30
CA VAL A 44 2.28 -6.31 -9.01
C VAL A 44 3.44 -6.15 -8.04
N GLU A 45 4.51 -6.91 -8.25
CA GLU A 45 5.67 -6.99 -7.34
C GLU A 45 6.20 -5.62 -6.92
N GLN A 46 6.34 -4.70 -7.89
CA GLN A 46 6.85 -3.35 -7.65
C GLN A 46 5.99 -2.51 -6.69
N PHE A 47 4.68 -2.78 -6.62
CA PHE A 47 3.73 -2.02 -5.78
C PHE A 47 3.29 -2.80 -4.53
N GLY A 48 3.61 -4.09 -4.45
CA GLY A 48 3.32 -4.92 -3.28
C GLY A 48 1.86 -5.37 -3.16
N PRO A 49 1.51 -6.03 -2.04
CA PRO A 49 0.22 -6.74 -1.89
C PRO A 49 -1.00 -5.82 -1.72
N SER A 50 -0.80 -4.52 -1.51
CA SER A 50 -1.88 -3.54 -1.31
C SER A 50 -2.20 -2.72 -2.55
N PHE A 51 -1.58 -3.04 -3.69
CA PHE A 51 -1.83 -2.35 -4.95
C PHE A 51 -3.07 -2.89 -5.65
N ASP A 52 -3.93 -1.98 -6.07
CA ASP A 52 -5.06 -2.29 -6.93
C ASP A 52 -4.77 -1.91 -8.38
N LYS A 53 -4.90 -2.88 -9.29
CA LYS A 53 -4.61 -2.70 -10.70
C LYS A 53 -5.92 -2.61 -11.47
N VAL A 54 -6.19 -1.44 -12.02
CA VAL A 54 -7.30 -1.20 -12.94
C VAL A 54 -6.76 -1.08 -14.36
N ILE A 55 -7.34 -1.83 -15.30
CA ILE A 55 -7.04 -1.67 -16.74
C ILE A 55 -7.95 -0.56 -17.27
N ILE A 56 -7.35 0.54 -17.72
CA ILE A 56 -8.08 1.73 -18.21
C ILE A 56 -8.08 1.85 -19.74
N ALA A 57 -7.17 1.14 -20.42
CA ALA A 57 -7.10 1.06 -21.87
C ALA A 57 -6.24 -0.15 -22.31
N THR A 58 -6.51 -0.68 -23.49
CA THR A 58 -5.78 -1.77 -24.13
C THR A 58 -5.46 -1.44 -25.60
N THR A 59 -4.93 -2.41 -26.35
CA THR A 59 -4.78 -2.30 -27.81
C THR A 59 -6.10 -2.17 -28.56
N GLU A 60 -7.24 -2.52 -27.94
CA GLU A 60 -8.56 -2.27 -28.51
C GLU A 60 -8.93 -0.77 -28.52
N ASP A 61 -8.25 0.05 -27.71
CA ASP A 61 -8.45 1.50 -27.59
C ASP A 61 -7.44 2.31 -28.43
N ASP A 62 -7.08 1.80 -29.60
CA ASP A 62 -6.11 2.43 -30.52
C ASP A 62 -4.68 2.63 -29.94
N LEU A 63 -4.33 1.92 -28.87
CA LEU A 63 -2.96 1.95 -28.34
C LEU A 63 -1.99 1.15 -29.22
N SER A 64 -0.92 1.79 -29.65
CA SER A 64 0.10 1.20 -30.53
C SER A 64 1.51 1.61 -30.11
N THR A 65 2.18 0.72 -29.38
CA THR A 65 3.49 0.99 -28.74
C THR A 65 3.47 2.29 -27.91
N PRO A 66 2.65 2.36 -26.85
CA PRO A 66 2.56 3.54 -25.99
C PRO A 66 3.89 3.80 -25.29
N ARG A 67 4.29 5.08 -25.20
CA ARG A 67 5.59 5.48 -24.64
C ARG A 67 5.48 6.48 -23.50
N ASP A 68 4.77 7.57 -23.75
CA ASP A 68 4.65 8.69 -22.83
C ASP A 68 3.17 8.95 -22.55
N LEU A 69 2.89 9.51 -21.37
CA LEU A 69 1.54 9.83 -20.93
C LEU A 69 1.51 11.12 -20.12
N ALA A 70 0.44 11.87 -20.26
CA ALA A 70 0.20 13.09 -19.51
C ALA A 70 -1.30 13.29 -19.29
N PHE A 71 -1.66 13.83 -18.13
CA PHE A 71 -3.02 14.27 -17.90
C PHE A 71 -3.33 15.53 -18.70
N HIS A 72 -4.60 15.69 -19.06
CA HIS A 72 -5.09 16.89 -19.70
C HIS A 72 -4.75 18.14 -18.83
N PRO A 73 -4.21 19.24 -19.40
CA PRO A 73 -3.74 20.39 -18.62
C PRO A 73 -4.86 21.21 -17.96
N ASN A 74 -6.07 21.17 -18.51
CA ASN A 74 -7.26 21.77 -17.90
C ASN A 74 -7.73 20.91 -16.71
N SER A 75 -7.73 21.50 -15.51
CA SER A 75 -8.17 20.88 -14.26
C SER A 75 -9.66 20.47 -14.25
N ALA A 76 -10.47 21.01 -15.15
CA ALA A 76 -11.86 20.58 -15.33
C ALA A 76 -12.00 19.23 -16.07
N ARG A 77 -10.89 18.66 -16.58
CA ARG A 77 -10.85 17.36 -17.30
C ARG A 77 -9.88 16.39 -16.61
N PRO A 78 -10.06 16.11 -15.30
CA PRO A 78 -9.08 15.36 -14.51
C PRO A 78 -8.92 13.90 -14.95
N ASN A 79 -9.93 13.34 -15.62
CA ASN A 79 -9.99 11.93 -16.00
C ASN A 79 -9.51 11.70 -17.43
N GLU A 80 -9.00 12.73 -18.10
CA GLU A 80 -8.46 12.59 -19.45
C GLU A 80 -6.96 12.37 -19.42
N LEU A 81 -6.55 11.21 -19.94
CA LEU A 81 -5.17 10.81 -20.09
C LEU A 81 -4.81 10.76 -21.57
N TRP A 82 -3.80 11.52 -21.95
CA TRP A 82 -3.23 11.49 -23.29
C TRP A 82 -2.07 10.50 -23.31
N ILE A 83 -2.10 9.57 -24.27
CA ILE A 83 -1.08 8.54 -24.42
C ILE A 83 -0.46 8.68 -25.82
N ALA A 84 0.85 8.86 -25.87
CA ALA A 84 1.59 8.96 -27.12
C ALA A 84 1.97 7.58 -27.66
N ASN A 85 1.54 7.29 -28.89
CA ASN A 85 1.81 6.05 -29.60
C ASN A 85 3.02 6.20 -30.52
N ARG A 86 4.13 5.50 -30.24
CA ARG A 86 5.35 5.59 -31.06
C ARG A 86 5.18 4.97 -32.44
N ALA A 87 4.35 3.94 -32.57
CA ALA A 87 4.24 3.19 -33.82
C ALA A 87 3.42 3.93 -34.89
N THR A 88 2.51 4.80 -34.50
CA THR A 88 1.56 5.49 -35.39
C THR A 88 1.72 7.01 -35.41
N ASP A 89 2.60 7.57 -34.57
CA ASP A 89 2.76 9.02 -34.39
C ASP A 89 1.42 9.71 -34.07
N SER A 90 0.62 9.08 -33.21
CA SER A 90 -0.71 9.55 -32.81
C SER A 90 -0.84 9.64 -31.28
N ILE A 91 -1.87 10.39 -30.83
CA ILE A 91 -2.27 10.46 -29.42
C ILE A 91 -3.62 9.76 -29.24
N THR A 92 -3.67 8.80 -28.32
CA THR A 92 -4.93 8.22 -27.82
C THR A 92 -5.40 9.01 -26.60
N ILE A 93 -6.68 9.36 -26.53
CA ILE A 93 -7.29 10.05 -25.37
C ILE A 93 -8.20 9.08 -24.63
N VAL A 94 -7.78 8.67 -23.44
CA VAL A 94 -8.58 7.86 -22.51
C VAL A 94 -9.36 8.80 -21.60
N HIS A 95 -10.69 8.65 -21.55
CA HIS A 95 -11.58 9.57 -20.82
C HIS A 95 -11.95 9.08 -19.40
N ASN A 96 -11.62 7.83 -19.07
CA ASN A 96 -11.82 7.26 -17.75
C ASN A 96 -10.51 6.65 -17.26
N THR A 97 -9.92 7.25 -16.23
CA THR A 97 -8.67 6.79 -15.60
C THR A 97 -8.90 5.89 -14.40
N GLY A 98 -10.07 5.23 -14.32
CA GLY A 98 -10.40 4.26 -13.27
C GLY A 98 -10.88 4.90 -11.96
N LEU A 99 -11.54 6.06 -12.00
CA LEU A 99 -12.06 6.77 -10.83
C LEU A 99 -13.58 6.57 -10.61
N GLU A 100 -14.13 5.42 -11.02
CA GLU A 100 -15.51 5.04 -10.66
C GLU A 100 -15.58 4.29 -9.32
#